data_AF-A0A813UCH8-F1
#
_entry.id   AF-A0A813UCH8-F1
#
_cell.length_a   1.000
_cell.length_b   1.000
_cell.length_c   1.000
_cell.angle_alpha   90.00
_cell.angle_beta   90.00
_cell.angle_gamma   90.00
#
_symmetry.space_group_name_H-M   'P 1'
#
loop_
_entity.id
_entity.type
_entity.pdbx_description
1 polymer ?
#
loop_
_entity_poly.entity_id
_entity_poly.type
_entity_poly.pdbx_seq_one_letter_code
_entity_poly.pdbx_strand_id
1 'polypeptide(L)'
;MNVFDNLGGWVLRIRKKSSLSRSSSISSFHSCTEEDNQQNQEANDQDNDYEEYTWKSPNAVVHNILFGHMWCEFQGQINLQHMQSNRRAILTIKSHSWFASQATKAAEMFKFSGFIYDGDDKLSAFHGNYGHCYYAIDNLNDVELKTKSCCSAGGHNSMQFNFNTFIAPPCDVILTPSSRLIWHRHLLSMTDEELLSRHHYYYFTLFTMCLNEEIFSTILPPTDCRYRRDIRLLEQGTLEAAAAEKHRLEEQQRAEARTRECEYQPLWFKKNDNNEYIYTGEYEKRKFDHCPNLFSQVSCL
;
A
#
# COMPACT_ATOMS: atom_id res chain seq x y z
N MET A 1 -20.40 7.01 16.80
CA MET A 1 -19.59 5.78 16.86
C MET A 1 -19.18 5.48 15.43
N ASN A 2 -17.93 5.79 15.05
CA ASN A 2 -17.48 5.62 13.67
C ASN A 2 -17.23 4.13 13.41
N VAL A 3 -17.89 3.58 12.40
CA VAL A 3 -17.80 2.16 11.98
C VAL A 3 -16.44 1.84 11.33
N PHE A 4 -15.51 2.79 11.29
CA PHE A 4 -14.23 2.69 10.58
C PHE A 4 -13.00 2.48 11.48
N ASP A 5 -13.15 2.44 12.81
CA ASP A 5 -12.00 2.32 13.73
C ASP A 5 -11.36 0.92 13.75
N ASN A 6 -12.01 -0.08 13.13
CA ASN A 6 -11.58 -1.49 13.06
C ASN A 6 -10.86 -1.89 11.76
N LEU A 7 -10.43 -0.93 10.93
CA LEU A 7 -9.53 -1.28 9.82
C LEU A 7 -8.16 -1.67 10.41
N GLY A 8 -7.83 -2.96 10.28
CA GLY A 8 -6.67 -3.62 10.88
C GLY A 8 -5.36 -2.91 10.57
N GLY A 9 -4.42 -2.99 11.52
CA GLY A 9 -3.06 -2.53 11.32
C GLY A 9 -2.34 -3.41 10.30
N TRP A 10 -1.47 -2.80 9.50
CA TRP A 10 -0.49 -3.53 8.71
C TRP A 10 0.68 -3.92 9.59
N VAL A 11 1.23 -5.11 9.34
CA VAL A 11 2.43 -5.61 9.99
C VAL A 11 3.47 -5.92 8.91
N LEU A 12 4.69 -5.41 9.08
CA LEU A 12 5.85 -5.73 8.26
C LEU A 12 6.90 -6.40 9.12
N ARG A 13 7.31 -7.61 8.73
CA ARG A 13 8.45 -8.32 9.33
C ARG A 13 9.63 -8.30 8.39
N ILE A 14 10.78 -7.87 8.89
CA ILE A 14 12.03 -7.77 8.14
C ILE A 14 13.04 -8.67 8.85
N ARG A 15 13.61 -9.65 8.13
CA ARG A 15 14.69 -10.46 8.72
C ARG A 15 15.93 -9.60 8.94
N LYS A 16 16.55 -9.71 10.11
CA LYS A 16 17.84 -9.09 10.41
C LYS A 16 18.88 -9.72 9.49
N LYS A 17 19.64 -8.89 8.79
CA LYS A 17 20.69 -9.40 7.91
C LYS A 17 21.84 -9.88 8.80
N SER A 18 21.95 -11.20 9.03
CA SER A 18 23.17 -11.77 9.61
C SER A 18 24.37 -11.37 8.74
N SER A 19 25.52 -11.12 9.36
CA SER A 19 26.75 -10.62 8.74
C SER A 19 27.45 -11.62 7.79
N LEU A 20 26.71 -12.40 7.01
CA LEU A 20 27.22 -13.36 6.05
C LEU A 20 26.68 -13.09 4.63
N SER A 21 27.60 -12.65 3.77
CA SER A 21 27.58 -12.58 2.30
C SER A 21 26.32 -12.07 1.58
N ARG A 22 26.58 -11.09 0.71
CA ARG A 22 25.64 -10.38 -0.16
C ARG A 22 25.14 -11.27 -1.31
N SER A 23 24.28 -12.24 -1.04
CA SER A 23 23.36 -12.80 -2.04
C SER A 23 22.08 -13.30 -1.36
N SER A 24 20.93 -12.98 -1.95
CA SER A 24 19.56 -13.31 -1.49
C SER A 24 19.02 -12.55 -0.26
N SER A 25 18.69 -11.26 -0.44
CA SER A 25 17.66 -10.63 0.39
C SER A 25 16.29 -11.15 -0.07
N ILE A 26 15.74 -12.16 0.61
CA ILE A 26 14.36 -12.61 0.42
C ILE A 26 13.53 -12.00 1.55
N SER A 27 12.65 -11.06 1.20
CA SER A 27 11.57 -10.61 2.08
C SER A 27 10.53 -11.72 2.16
N SER A 28 10.36 -12.35 3.32
CA SER A 28 9.31 -13.36 3.54
C SER A 28 8.14 -12.75 4.33
N PHE A 29 6.95 -12.71 3.74
CA PHE A 29 5.70 -12.50 4.48
C PHE A 29 5.34 -13.81 5.20
N HIS A 30 5.74 -13.97 6.46
CA HIS A 30 5.38 -15.14 7.27
C HIS A 30 4.72 -14.69 8.57
N SER A 31 3.59 -15.30 8.91
CA SER A 31 2.90 -15.12 10.19
C SER A 31 3.22 -16.27 11.14
N CYS A 32 3.28 -15.99 12.44
CA CYS A 32 3.62 -16.97 13.47
C CYS A 32 2.54 -18.04 13.61
N THR A 33 2.96 -19.30 13.71
CA THR A 33 2.16 -20.44 14.14
C THR A 33 2.07 -20.46 15.67
N GLU A 34 0.92 -20.87 16.21
CA GLU A 34 0.65 -20.98 17.66
C GLU A 34 1.28 -22.23 18.31
N GLU A 35 2.07 -23.01 17.58
CA GLU A 35 2.70 -24.24 18.09
C GLU A 35 4.04 -24.00 18.82
N ASP A 36 4.58 -22.77 18.80
CA ASP A 36 5.84 -22.43 19.49
C ASP A 36 5.65 -22.00 20.96
N ASN A 37 4.41 -22.00 21.48
CA ASN A 37 4.09 -21.41 22.80
C ASN A 37 3.81 -22.41 23.93
N GLN A 38 4.20 -23.69 23.78
CA GLN A 38 4.12 -24.66 24.89
C GLN A 38 5.40 -25.48 25.05
N GLN A 39 6.53 -24.79 25.27
CA GLN A 39 7.66 -25.24 26.10
C GLN A 39 8.78 -24.21 25.97
N ASN A 40 8.86 -23.27 26.92
CA ASN A 40 10.07 -22.60 27.42
C ASN A 40 9.67 -21.33 28.20
N GLN A 41 9.08 -21.54 29.38
CA GLN A 41 9.31 -20.61 30.47
C GLN A 41 10.73 -20.86 30.98
N GLU A 42 11.51 -19.79 31.08
CA GLU A 42 12.87 -19.70 31.61
C GLU A 42 14.03 -19.85 30.58
N ALA A 43 14.78 -18.74 30.44
CA ALA A 43 16.05 -18.55 29.73
C ALA A 43 16.05 -18.52 28.18
N ASN A 44 15.98 -17.32 27.60
CA ASN A 44 17.09 -16.67 26.88
C ASN A 44 16.58 -15.45 26.09
N ASP A 45 17.39 -14.38 26.07
CA ASP A 45 17.45 -13.40 24.97
C ASP A 45 17.77 -14.16 23.67
N GLN A 46 16.78 -14.86 23.11
CA GLN A 46 16.87 -15.43 21.78
C GLN A 46 16.72 -14.27 20.81
N ASP A 47 17.82 -13.96 20.13
CA ASP A 47 17.92 -13.01 19.04
C ASP A 47 16.82 -13.31 18.01
N ASN A 48 15.67 -12.64 18.12
CA ASN A 48 14.63 -12.71 17.11
C ASN A 48 15.29 -12.31 15.79
N ASP A 49 15.37 -13.25 14.84
CA ASP A 49 15.96 -13.05 13.50
C ASP A 49 15.18 -12.04 12.65
N TYR A 50 14.19 -11.35 13.23
CA TYR A 50 13.36 -10.37 12.56
C TYR A 50 13.06 -9.15 13.43
N GLU A 51 12.88 -8.03 12.75
CA GLU A 51 12.28 -6.80 13.26
C GLU A 51 10.84 -6.72 12.78
N GLU A 52 9.93 -6.24 13.62
CA GLU A 52 8.51 -6.10 13.29
C GLU A 52 8.08 -4.64 13.39
N TYR A 53 7.34 -4.19 12.39
CA TYR A 53 6.84 -2.83 12.27
C TYR A 53 5.33 -2.84 12.03
N THR A 54 4.59 -1.95 12.68
CA THR A 54 3.14 -1.84 12.50
C THR A 54 2.71 -0.42 12.15
N TRP A 55 1.69 -0.27 11.31
CA TRP A 55 1.09 1.03 10.99
C TRP A 55 -0.35 0.90 10.50
N LYS A 56 -1.09 2.01 10.45
CA LYS A 56 -2.40 2.08 9.78
C LYS A 56 -2.27 2.84 8.46
N SER A 57 -2.98 2.40 7.42
CA SER A 57 -3.05 3.13 6.16
C SER A 57 -3.68 4.51 6.36
N PRO A 58 -3.24 5.54 5.62
CA PRO A 58 -3.89 6.84 5.65
C PRO A 58 -5.29 6.76 5.02
N ASN A 59 -6.16 7.72 5.33
CA ASN A 59 -7.47 7.81 4.70
C ASN A 59 -7.33 8.24 3.25
N ALA A 60 -8.03 7.56 2.33
CA ALA A 60 -8.16 7.98 0.94
C ALA A 60 -9.47 8.77 0.75
N VAL A 61 -9.37 9.97 0.18
CA VAL A 61 -10.53 10.82 -0.13
C VAL A 61 -10.64 10.96 -1.64
N VAL A 62 -11.77 10.55 -2.20
CA VAL A 62 -12.09 10.71 -3.62
C VAL A 62 -13.01 11.91 -3.79
N HIS A 63 -12.56 12.87 -4.57
CA HIS A 63 -13.24 14.13 -4.83
C HIS A 63 -13.97 14.08 -6.17
N ASN A 64 -14.98 14.94 -6.33
CA ASN A 64 -15.68 15.14 -7.61
C ASN A 64 -16.35 13.87 -8.17
N ILE A 65 -16.86 12.99 -7.29
CA ILE A 65 -17.53 11.74 -7.68
C ILE A 65 -18.76 12.00 -8.58
N LEU A 66 -19.50 13.08 -8.33
CA LEU A 66 -20.72 13.41 -9.09
C LEU A 66 -20.46 14.32 -10.30
N PHE A 67 -19.59 15.33 -10.16
CA PHE A 67 -19.36 16.35 -11.18
C PHE A 67 -17.90 16.80 -11.21
N GLY A 68 -17.34 16.96 -12.41
CA GLY A 68 -15.97 17.42 -12.65
C GLY A 68 -14.98 16.29 -12.86
N HIS A 69 -13.68 16.61 -12.83
CA HIS A 69 -12.63 15.60 -12.90
C HIS A 69 -12.44 14.96 -11.52
N MET A 70 -12.69 13.65 -11.44
CA MET A 70 -12.45 12.87 -10.24
C MET A 70 -10.95 12.81 -9.95
N TRP A 71 -10.59 12.97 -8.67
CA TRP A 71 -9.22 12.82 -8.20
C TRP A 71 -9.21 12.28 -6.77
N CYS A 72 -8.09 11.70 -6.37
CA CYS A 72 -7.92 11.09 -5.05
C CYS A 72 -6.73 11.70 -4.32
N GLU A 73 -6.85 11.85 -3.01
CA GLU A 73 -5.74 12.18 -2.14
C GLU A 73 -5.73 11.31 -0.89
N PHE A 74 -4.57 11.26 -0.23
CA PHE A 74 -4.46 10.69 1.10
C PHE A 74 -4.48 11.81 2.13
N GLN A 75 -5.06 11.55 3.30
CA GLN A 75 -5.10 12.50 4.41
C GLN A 75 -4.82 11.81 5.73
N GLY A 76 -4.24 12.55 6.67
CA GLY A 76 -4.05 12.13 8.05
C GLY A 76 -2.60 11.78 8.40
N GLN A 77 -2.45 11.04 9.49
CA GLN A 77 -1.15 10.64 10.02
C GLN A 77 -0.97 9.12 9.94
N ILE A 78 0.22 8.70 9.54
CA ILE A 78 0.67 7.32 9.60
C ILE A 78 1.68 7.23 10.75
N ASN A 79 1.31 6.47 11.77
CA ASN A 79 2.19 6.15 12.89
C ASN A 79 2.76 4.76 12.66
N LEU A 80 4.05 4.70 12.32
CA LEU A 80 4.79 3.46 12.14
C LEU A 80 5.56 3.17 13.44
N GLN A 81 5.27 2.04 14.07
CA GLN A 81 5.86 1.63 15.34
C GLN A 81 6.74 0.42 15.13
N HIS A 82 7.98 0.45 15.63
CA HIS A 82 8.79 -0.76 15.76
C HIS A 82 8.34 -1.50 17.03
N MET A 83 8.10 -2.81 16.93
CA MET A 83 7.48 -3.58 18.01
C MET A 83 8.47 -3.98 19.10
N GLN A 84 9.76 -4.10 18.76
CA GLN A 84 10.82 -4.53 19.66
C GLN A 84 11.57 -3.35 20.32
N SER A 85 11.24 -2.09 20.00
CA SER A 85 11.85 -0.92 20.65
C SER A 85 10.93 0.30 20.68
N ASN A 86 11.37 1.38 21.32
CA ASN A 86 10.64 2.64 21.35
C ASN A 86 10.82 3.49 20.09
N ARG A 87 11.33 2.91 18.99
CA ARG A 87 11.51 3.60 17.72
C ARG A 87 10.20 3.70 16.97
N ARG A 88 9.93 4.89 16.43
CA ARG A 88 8.73 5.15 15.66
C ARG A 88 8.96 6.20 14.59
N ALA A 89 8.19 6.13 13.51
CA ALA A 89 8.12 7.18 12.50
C ALA A 89 6.70 7.72 12.44
N ILE A 90 6.57 9.05 12.46
CA ILE A 90 5.28 9.73 12.30
C ILE A 90 5.32 10.48 10.98
N LEU A 91 4.53 10.03 10.01
CA LEU A 91 4.32 10.69 8.72
C LEU A 91 2.99 11.44 8.76
N THR A 92 3.00 12.72 8.40
CA THR A 92 1.81 13.57 8.31
C THR A 92 1.56 13.99 6.87
N ILE A 93 0.34 13.74 6.42
CA ILE A 93 -0.20 14.23 5.15
C ILE A 93 -1.21 15.32 5.50
N LYS A 94 -0.87 16.58 5.18
CA LYS A 94 -1.72 17.72 5.51
C LYS A 94 -2.98 17.68 4.66
N SER A 95 -4.14 17.66 5.31
CA SER A 95 -5.43 17.88 4.65
C SER A 95 -5.48 19.27 4.04
N HIS A 96 -6.08 19.40 2.87
CA HIS A 96 -6.38 20.72 2.30
C HIS A 96 -7.34 21.49 3.22
N SER A 97 -7.03 22.76 3.47
CA SER A 97 -8.00 23.69 4.06
C SER A 97 -8.99 24.10 2.97
N TRP A 98 -10.29 23.99 3.26
CA TRP A 98 -11.36 24.44 2.36
C TRP A 98 -11.14 25.89 1.91
N PHE A 99 -10.67 26.74 2.83
CA PHE A 99 -10.44 28.17 2.62
C PHE A 99 -9.11 28.51 1.93
N ALA A 100 -8.25 27.52 1.66
CA ALA A 100 -6.98 27.78 0.98
C ALA A 100 -7.22 28.18 -0.48
N SER A 101 -6.37 29.09 -0.99
CA SER A 101 -6.38 29.47 -2.40
C SER A 101 -6.07 28.26 -3.30
N GLN A 102 -6.51 28.30 -4.56
CA GLN A 102 -6.22 27.26 -5.54
C GLN A 102 -4.70 27.03 -5.69
N ALA A 103 -3.91 28.09 -5.67
CA ALA A 103 -2.45 28.02 -5.75
C ALA A 103 -1.84 27.32 -4.52
N THR A 104 -2.32 27.64 -3.32
CA THR A 104 -1.89 26.99 -2.08
C THR A 104 -2.26 25.51 -2.05
N LYS A 105 -3.46 25.16 -2.54
CA LYS A 105 -3.91 23.77 -2.66
C LYS A 105 -3.01 22.99 -3.61
N ALA A 106 -2.71 23.54 -4.78
CA ALA A 106 -1.82 22.92 -5.77
C ALA A 106 -0.38 22.76 -5.24
N ALA A 107 0.14 23.76 -4.52
CA ALA A 107 1.50 23.73 -3.99
C ALA A 107 1.71 22.68 -2.90
N GLU A 108 0.69 22.38 -2.09
CA GLU A 108 0.77 21.38 -1.01
C GLU A 108 0.25 20.00 -1.44
N MET A 109 -0.26 19.88 -2.67
CA MET A 109 -0.87 18.65 -3.16
C MET A 109 0.13 17.50 -3.17
N PHE A 110 -0.31 16.36 -2.66
CA PHE A 110 0.46 15.12 -2.55
C PHE A 110 1.70 15.18 -1.65
N LYS A 111 1.91 16.27 -0.90
CA LYS A 111 3.09 16.40 -0.02
C LYS A 111 2.87 15.73 1.33
N PHE A 112 3.95 15.20 1.88
CA PHE A 112 4.00 14.72 3.25
C PHE A 112 5.30 15.15 3.94
N SER A 113 5.28 15.17 5.26
CA SER A 113 6.48 15.32 6.08
C SER A 113 6.36 14.48 7.34
N GLY A 114 7.50 14.15 7.94
CA GLY A 114 7.53 13.31 9.11
C GLY A 114 8.87 13.30 9.81
N PHE A 115 8.88 12.62 10.95
CA PHE A 115 10.06 12.47 11.80
C PHE A 115 10.18 11.04 12.30
N ILE A 116 11.42 10.60 12.47
CA ILE A 116 11.77 9.36 13.14
C ILE A 116 12.20 9.70 14.56
N TYR A 117 11.73 8.91 15.53
CA TYR A 117 11.99 9.08 16.95
C TYR A 117 12.59 7.80 17.54
N ASP A 118 13.37 7.96 18.60
CA ASP A 118 13.75 6.90 19.54
C ASP A 118 13.35 7.37 20.94
N GLY A 119 12.25 6.81 21.47
CA GLY A 119 11.55 7.41 22.60
C GLY A 119 11.01 8.80 22.25
N ASP A 120 11.43 9.81 23.01
CA ASP A 120 11.05 11.22 22.80
C ASP A 120 12.05 11.97 21.92
N ASP A 121 13.23 11.41 21.69
CA ASP A 121 14.29 12.06 20.92
C ASP A 121 14.01 11.94 19.42
N LYS A 122 14.07 13.07 18.73
CA LYS A 122 13.95 13.14 17.29
C LYS A 122 15.30 12.79 16.66
N LEU A 123 15.34 11.76 15.83
CA LEU A 123 16.57 11.28 15.19
C LEU A 123 16.77 11.88 13.80
N SER A 124 15.72 11.92 13.00
CA SER A 124 15.78 12.41 11.62
C SER A 124 14.41 12.88 11.15
N ALA A 125 14.40 13.60 10.03
CA ALA A 125 13.17 13.99 9.36
C ALA A 125 13.11 13.37 7.97
N PHE A 126 11.92 13.31 7.41
CA PHE A 126 11.71 12.88 6.05
C PHE A 126 10.53 13.63 5.45
N HIS A 127 10.54 13.82 4.14
CA HIS A 127 9.48 14.52 3.44
C HIS A 127 9.47 14.15 1.95
N GLY A 128 8.43 14.55 1.25
CA GLY A 128 8.37 14.32 -0.18
C GLY A 128 6.99 14.53 -0.75
N ASN A 129 6.80 13.94 -1.91
CA ASN A 129 5.52 13.83 -2.59
C ASN A 129 5.19 12.34 -2.73
N TYR A 130 4.08 11.90 -2.13
CA TYR A 130 3.77 10.47 -2.07
C TYR A 130 3.47 9.85 -3.43
N GLY A 131 3.19 10.66 -4.45
CA GLY A 131 3.04 10.23 -5.84
C GLY A 131 4.34 10.25 -6.66
N HIS A 132 5.47 10.73 -6.11
CA HIS A 132 6.68 10.97 -6.90
C HIS A 132 8.00 10.60 -6.23
N CYS A 133 8.33 11.14 -5.06
CA CYS A 133 9.66 10.93 -4.43
C CYS A 133 9.68 11.25 -2.94
N TYR A 134 10.54 10.53 -2.21
CA TYR A 134 10.69 10.59 -0.75
C TYR A 134 12.16 10.87 -0.45
N TYR A 135 12.40 11.80 0.48
CA TYR A 135 13.72 12.20 0.93
C TYR A 135 13.84 12.05 2.44
N ALA A 136 14.96 11.52 2.90
CA ALA A 136 15.42 11.64 4.28
C ALA A 136 16.20 12.95 4.45
N ILE A 137 16.14 13.53 5.64
CA ILE A 137 16.94 14.67 6.07
C ILE A 137 17.79 14.19 7.23
N ASP A 138 19.09 14.05 6.96
CA ASP A 138 20.04 13.45 7.91
C ASP A 138 20.49 14.47 8.99
N ASN A 139 20.29 15.78 8.79
CA ASN A 139 20.59 16.83 9.77
C ASN A 139 19.34 17.63 10.16
N LEU A 140 18.85 17.48 11.39
CA LEU A 140 17.65 18.15 11.88
C LEU A 140 17.73 19.68 11.89
N ASN A 141 18.93 20.26 12.00
CA ASN A 141 19.11 21.71 11.94
C ASN A 141 18.63 22.29 10.59
N ASP A 142 18.73 21.52 9.51
CA ASP A 142 18.27 21.94 8.19
C ASP A 142 16.74 22.05 8.10
N VAL A 143 16.01 21.28 8.93
CA VAL A 143 14.55 21.32 9.01
C VAL A 143 14.12 22.61 9.71
N GLU A 144 14.75 22.94 10.83
CA GLU A 144 14.41 24.12 11.62
C GLU A 144 14.68 25.42 10.87
N LEU A 145 15.80 25.49 10.12
CA LEU A 145 16.14 26.63 9.28
C LEU A 145 15.03 26.94 8.26
N LYS A 146 14.42 25.91 7.65
CA LYS A 146 13.26 26.09 6.77
C LYS A 146 12.02 26.59 7.50
N THR A 147 11.75 26.08 8.70
CA THR A 147 10.57 26.54 9.48
C THR A 147 10.68 27.99 9.94
N LYS A 148 11.90 28.49 10.19
CA LYS A 148 12.14 29.90 10.56
C LYS A 148 12.17 30.83 9.35
N SER A 149 12.52 30.31 8.16
CA SER A 149 12.67 31.09 6.92
C SER A 149 11.38 31.27 6.11
N CYS A 150 10.28 30.55 6.41
CA CYS A 150 9.06 30.61 5.59
C CYS A 150 8.01 31.64 6.06
N CYS A 151 8.34 32.49 7.04
CA CYS A 151 7.47 33.59 7.47
C CYS A 151 7.68 34.92 6.70
N SER A 152 8.50 34.94 5.65
CA SER A 152 8.68 36.14 4.82
C SER A 152 8.19 35.89 3.41
N ALA A 153 7.17 36.66 3.04
CA ALA A 153 6.67 36.78 1.68
C ALA A 153 7.81 37.02 0.68
N GLY A 154 7.76 36.32 -0.46
CA GLY A 154 8.47 36.68 -1.67
C GLY A 154 9.60 35.72 -2.09
N GLY A 155 9.57 35.34 -3.36
CA GLY A 155 10.78 34.96 -4.10
C GLY A 155 10.88 33.48 -4.47
N HIS A 156 10.55 33.20 -5.73
CA HIS A 156 10.89 31.98 -6.46
C HIS A 156 12.36 31.58 -6.25
N ASN A 157 12.60 30.31 -5.89
CA ASN A 157 13.84 29.57 -6.15
C ASN A 157 13.52 28.07 -6.15
N SER A 158 12.76 27.63 -7.16
CA SER A 158 12.63 26.23 -7.54
C SER A 158 13.61 26.01 -8.70
N MET A 159 14.62 25.16 -8.53
CA MET A 159 15.46 24.73 -9.64
C MET A 159 14.59 23.89 -10.59
N GLN A 160 14.20 24.48 -11.71
CA GLN A 160 13.48 23.79 -12.77
C GLN A 160 14.39 22.77 -13.43
N PHE A 161 14.15 21.49 -13.17
CA PHE A 161 14.62 20.40 -14.04
C PHE A 161 13.61 20.22 -15.17
N ASN A 162 14.11 20.36 -16.39
CA ASN A 162 13.35 20.36 -17.62
C ASN A 162 12.96 18.92 -18.00
N PHE A 163 11.68 18.53 -17.86
CA PHE A 163 11.15 17.26 -18.40
C PHE A 163 9.66 17.39 -18.81
N ASN A 164 9.30 16.67 -19.87
CA ASN A 164 8.10 16.77 -20.70
C ASN A 164 6.74 16.87 -19.98
N THR A 165 5.92 17.78 -20.51
CA THR A 165 4.66 18.34 -20.01
C THR A 165 3.43 17.43 -20.15
N PHE A 166 3.43 16.21 -19.60
CA PHE A 166 2.19 15.41 -19.45
C PHE A 166 2.07 14.60 -18.14
N ILE A 167 2.99 14.75 -17.18
CA ILE A 167 2.96 14.01 -15.90
C ILE A 167 3.13 14.97 -14.72
N ALA A 168 2.01 15.55 -14.24
CA ALA A 168 1.92 16.35 -12.99
C ALA A 168 2.87 17.59 -12.92
N PRO A 169 2.56 18.62 -12.10
CA PRO A 169 3.49 19.74 -11.93
C PRO A 169 4.83 19.22 -11.36
N PRO A 170 5.96 19.87 -11.69
CA PRO A 170 7.26 19.53 -11.13
C PRO A 170 7.11 19.42 -9.62
N CYS A 171 7.60 18.32 -9.07
CA CYS A 171 7.49 18.05 -7.66
C CYS A 171 8.30 19.11 -6.90
N ASP A 172 7.66 20.23 -6.51
CA ASP A 172 8.24 21.37 -5.78
C ASP A 172 8.54 20.95 -4.33
N VAL A 173 9.41 19.96 -4.20
CA VAL A 173 9.96 19.48 -2.94
C VAL A 173 11.25 20.26 -2.71
N ILE A 174 11.22 21.14 -1.73
CA ILE A 174 12.38 21.96 -1.39
C ILE A 174 13.42 21.04 -0.73
N LEU A 175 14.59 20.86 -1.34
CA LEU A 175 15.69 20.06 -0.77
C LEU A 175 16.51 20.87 0.23
N THR A 176 17.09 20.21 1.22
CA THR A 176 18.10 20.72 2.14
C THR A 176 19.49 20.20 1.74
N PRO A 177 20.59 20.79 2.22
CA PRO A 177 21.93 20.23 2.02
C PRO A 177 22.05 18.78 2.50
N SER A 178 21.37 18.41 3.58
CA SER A 178 21.33 17.02 4.09
C SER A 178 20.20 16.15 3.51
N SER A 179 19.54 16.59 2.43
CA SER A 179 18.49 15.78 1.79
C SER A 179 19.07 14.64 0.98
N ARG A 180 18.57 13.42 1.24
CA ARG A 180 18.98 12.19 0.56
C ARG A 180 17.76 11.45 0.03
N LEU A 181 17.77 11.13 -1.27
CA LEU A 181 16.69 10.39 -1.91
C LEU A 181 16.62 8.97 -1.33
N ILE A 182 15.44 8.55 -0.84
CA ILE A 182 15.21 7.21 -0.29
C ILE A 182 14.23 6.38 -1.12
N TRP A 183 13.35 7.04 -1.87
CA TRP A 183 12.46 6.38 -2.82
C TRP A 183 12.06 7.37 -3.92
N HIS A 184 11.90 6.88 -5.14
CA HIS A 184 11.26 7.60 -6.21
C HIS A 184 10.37 6.67 -7.01
N ARG A 185 9.28 7.21 -7.56
CA ARG A 185 8.38 6.47 -8.43
C ARG A 185 9.14 6.03 -9.68
N HIS A 186 9.06 4.74 -9.97
CA HIS A 186 9.66 4.18 -11.18
C HIS A 186 8.64 4.21 -12.33
N LEU A 187 8.75 5.20 -13.22
CA LEU A 187 8.01 5.24 -14.49
C LEU A 187 8.88 4.92 -15.70
N LEU A 188 10.18 4.71 -15.50
CA LEU A 188 11.17 4.56 -16.57
C LEU A 188 11.01 3.28 -17.40
N SER A 189 10.19 2.34 -16.95
CA SER A 189 9.87 1.13 -17.71
C SER A 189 8.84 1.35 -18.83
N MET A 190 8.20 2.53 -18.91
CA MET A 190 7.28 2.88 -20.00
C MET A 190 7.94 3.88 -20.96
N THR A 191 7.78 3.64 -22.26
CA THR A 191 8.09 4.56 -23.36
C THR A 191 7.16 5.77 -23.33
N ASP A 192 7.56 6.88 -23.97
CA ASP A 192 6.72 8.09 -24.07
C ASP A 192 5.34 7.80 -24.70
N GLU A 193 5.27 6.86 -25.63
CA GLU A 193 4.02 6.43 -26.27
C GLU A 193 3.09 5.68 -25.30
N GLU A 194 3.63 4.78 -24.48
CA GLU A 194 2.89 4.08 -23.42
C GLU A 194 2.41 5.06 -22.34
N LEU A 195 3.23 6.06 -22.01
CA LEU A 195 2.86 7.14 -21.09
C LEU A 195 1.67 7.95 -21.61
N LEU A 196 1.57 8.19 -22.92
CA LEU A 196 0.46 8.92 -23.53
C LEU A 196 -0.81 8.07 -23.65
N SER A 197 -0.68 6.78 -23.91
CA SER A 197 -1.82 5.86 -24.12
C SER A 197 -2.40 5.24 -22.85
N ARG A 198 -1.76 5.39 -21.69
CA ARG A 198 -2.21 4.85 -20.39
C ARG A 198 -3.66 5.15 -20.00
N HIS A 199 -4.25 6.23 -20.52
CA HIS A 199 -5.63 6.59 -20.24
C HIS A 199 -6.63 5.57 -20.82
N HIS A 200 -6.25 4.84 -21.87
CA HIS A 200 -7.00 3.70 -22.39
C HIS A 200 -6.92 2.47 -21.46
N TYR A 201 -5.93 2.42 -20.57
CA TYR A 201 -5.66 1.32 -19.65
C TYR A 201 -5.80 1.74 -18.19
N TYR A 202 -6.82 2.56 -17.89
CA TYR A 202 -7.17 2.97 -16.52
C TYR A 202 -6.02 3.64 -15.73
N TYR A 203 -5.04 4.23 -16.43
CA TYR A 203 -3.83 4.82 -15.86
C TYR A 203 -2.99 3.84 -15.01
N PHE A 204 -3.08 2.55 -15.29
CA PHE A 204 -2.36 1.51 -14.57
C PHE A 204 -0.83 1.67 -14.68
N THR A 205 -0.15 1.29 -13.61
CA THR A 205 1.31 1.07 -13.65
C THR A 205 1.58 -0.25 -14.35
N LEU A 206 2.80 -0.45 -14.88
CA LEU A 206 3.18 -1.74 -15.44
C LEU A 206 3.07 -2.88 -14.42
N PHE A 207 3.41 -2.62 -13.15
CA PHE A 207 3.18 -3.57 -12.08
C PHE A 207 1.71 -3.98 -12.00
N THR A 208 0.78 -3.02 -12.06
CA THR A 208 -0.67 -3.28 -12.05
C THR A 208 -1.11 -4.07 -13.28
N MET A 209 -0.58 -3.75 -14.46
CA MET A 209 -0.88 -4.48 -15.70
C MET A 209 -0.51 -5.97 -15.60
N CYS A 210 0.59 -6.30 -14.93
CA CYS A 210 1.02 -7.68 -14.72
C CYS A 210 0.19 -8.46 -13.69
N LEU A 211 -0.61 -7.80 -12.83
CA LEU A 211 -1.30 -8.49 -11.74
C LEU A 211 -2.30 -9.54 -12.24
N ASN A 212 -2.99 -9.26 -13.36
CA ASN A 212 -4.02 -10.13 -13.93
C ASN A 212 -3.58 -10.86 -15.22
N GLU A 213 -2.28 -10.83 -15.54
CA GLU A 213 -1.72 -11.61 -16.64
C GLU A 213 -1.85 -13.11 -16.37
N GLU A 214 -2.08 -13.92 -17.41
CA GLU A 214 -2.20 -15.36 -17.29
C GLU A 214 -0.84 -16.01 -17.01
N ILE A 215 -0.75 -16.77 -15.92
CA ILE A 215 0.49 -17.43 -15.50
C ILE A 215 0.35 -18.93 -15.76
N PHE A 216 1.10 -19.44 -16.74
CA PHE A 216 1.10 -20.87 -17.10
C PHE A 216 2.15 -21.70 -16.35
N SER A 217 3.12 -21.05 -15.70
CA SER A 217 4.25 -21.70 -15.05
C SER A 217 3.96 -22.25 -13.66
N THR A 218 2.81 -21.90 -13.07
CA THR A 218 2.47 -22.22 -11.67
C THR A 218 1.03 -22.71 -11.57
N ILE A 219 0.80 -23.72 -10.73
CA ILE A 219 -0.55 -24.17 -10.41
C ILE A 219 -1.19 -23.14 -9.47
N LEU A 220 -2.33 -22.59 -9.89
CA LEU A 220 -3.15 -21.65 -9.12
C LEU A 220 -4.40 -22.36 -8.60
N PRO A 221 -4.93 -21.98 -7.42
CA PRO A 221 -6.20 -22.52 -6.95
C PRO A 221 -7.36 -22.04 -7.85
N PRO A 222 -8.47 -22.79 -7.94
CA PRO A 222 -9.65 -22.38 -8.72
C PRO A 222 -10.29 -21.07 -8.21
N THR A 223 -9.90 -20.61 -7.02
CA THR A 223 -10.33 -19.34 -6.42
C THR A 223 -9.47 -18.14 -6.80
N ASP A 224 -8.38 -18.32 -7.56
CA ASP A 224 -7.51 -17.21 -7.97
C ASP A 224 -8.29 -16.20 -8.84
N CYS A 225 -8.11 -14.91 -8.58
CA CYS A 225 -8.90 -13.89 -9.25
C CYS A 225 -8.62 -13.79 -10.76
N ARG A 226 -7.50 -14.34 -11.27
CA ARG A 226 -7.26 -14.42 -12.71
C ARG A 226 -8.27 -15.28 -13.46
N TYR A 227 -8.95 -16.18 -12.75
CA TYR A 227 -10.04 -17.00 -13.30
C TYR A 227 -11.41 -16.32 -13.23
N ARG A 228 -11.50 -15.10 -12.68
CA ARG A 228 -12.74 -14.31 -12.71
C ARG A 228 -13.05 -13.84 -14.11
N ARG A 229 -14.04 -14.51 -14.72
CA ARG A 229 -14.44 -14.28 -16.11
C ARG A 229 -14.99 -12.88 -16.35
N ASP A 230 -15.69 -12.28 -15.39
CA ASP A 230 -16.18 -10.90 -15.51
C ASP A 230 -15.04 -9.87 -15.67
N ILE A 231 -13.94 -10.05 -14.92
CA ILE A 231 -12.73 -9.21 -15.05
C ILE A 231 -12.05 -9.44 -16.40
N ARG A 232 -11.90 -10.69 -16.84
CA ARG A 232 -11.27 -11.00 -18.14
C ARG A 232 -12.07 -10.45 -19.33
N LEU A 233 -13.40 -10.57 -19.29
CA LEU A 233 -14.28 -10.02 -20.31
C LEU A 233 -14.20 -8.49 -20.38
N LEU A 234 -14.03 -7.82 -19.23
CA LEU A 234 -13.82 -6.37 -19.17
C LEU A 234 -12.49 -5.97 -19.80
N GLU A 235 -11.41 -6.69 -19.53
CA GLU A 235 -10.09 -6.44 -20.14
C GLU A 235 -10.10 -6.64 -21.66
N GLN A 236 -10.92 -7.57 -22.16
CA GLN A 236 -11.12 -7.80 -23.60
C GLN A 236 -12.07 -6.78 -24.26
N GLY A 237 -12.61 -5.83 -23.49
CA GLY A 237 -13.53 -4.79 -23.99
C GLY A 237 -14.98 -5.25 -24.20
N THR A 238 -15.34 -6.47 -23.76
CA THR A 238 -16.69 -7.03 -23.90
C THR A 238 -17.60 -6.63 -22.73
N LEU A 239 -17.97 -5.34 -22.68
CA LEU A 239 -18.65 -4.72 -21.53
C LEU A 239 -19.97 -5.40 -21.13
N GLU A 240 -20.83 -5.75 -22.08
CA GLU A 240 -22.12 -6.38 -21.80
C GLU A 240 -21.97 -7.77 -21.19
N ALA A 241 -21.06 -8.58 -21.75
CA ALA A 241 -20.76 -9.92 -21.26
C ALA A 241 -20.12 -9.86 -19.85
N ALA A 242 -19.22 -8.90 -19.63
CA ALA A 242 -18.62 -8.66 -18.32
C ALA A 242 -19.67 -8.30 -17.26
N ALA A 243 -20.61 -7.40 -17.59
CA ALA A 243 -21.69 -7.01 -16.69
C ALA A 243 -22.64 -8.18 -16.36
N ALA A 244 -23.01 -9.00 -17.35
CA ALA A 244 -23.84 -10.17 -17.16
C ALA A 244 -23.17 -11.22 -16.25
N GLU A 245 -21.89 -11.50 -16.47
CA GLU A 245 -21.12 -12.45 -15.66
C GLU A 245 -20.90 -11.94 -14.24
N LYS A 246 -20.63 -10.63 -14.06
CA LYS A 246 -20.56 -9.98 -12.75
C LYS A 246 -21.87 -10.17 -11.98
N HIS A 247 -23.01 -9.88 -12.62
CA HIS A 247 -24.32 -10.05 -11.99
C HIS A 247 -24.58 -11.50 -11.58
N ARG A 248 -24.22 -12.48 -12.43
CA ARG A 248 -24.33 -13.91 -12.13
C ARG A 248 -23.50 -14.30 -10.89
N LEU A 249 -22.23 -13.90 -10.84
CA LEU A 249 -21.33 -14.18 -9.72
C LEU A 249 -21.83 -13.55 -8.41
N GLU A 250 -22.31 -12.30 -8.45
CA GLU A 250 -22.85 -11.62 -7.26
C GLU A 250 -24.15 -12.25 -6.77
N GLU A 251 -25.05 -12.71 -7.64
CA GLU A 251 -26.26 -13.43 -7.21
C GLU A 251 -25.92 -14.80 -6.62
N GLN A 252 -24.96 -15.53 -7.21
CA GLN A 252 -24.48 -16.79 -6.66
C GLN A 252 -23.91 -16.60 -5.24
N GLN A 253 -23.02 -15.61 -5.05
CA GLN A 253 -22.47 -15.27 -3.73
C GLN A 253 -23.55 -14.84 -2.74
N ARG A 254 -24.54 -14.06 -3.18
CA ARG A 254 -25.68 -13.65 -2.33
C ARG A 254 -26.55 -14.84 -1.96
N ALA A 255 -26.79 -15.79 -2.86
CA ALA A 255 -27.54 -17.01 -2.57
C ALA A 255 -26.82 -17.91 -1.56
N GLU A 256 -25.51 -18.13 -1.74
CA GLU A 256 -24.68 -18.89 -0.80
C GLU A 256 -24.62 -18.24 0.59
N ALA A 257 -24.59 -16.90 0.65
CA ALA A 257 -24.64 -16.17 1.92
C ALA A 257 -25.98 -16.33 2.64
N ARG A 258 -27.10 -16.44 1.90
CA ARG A 258 -28.44 -16.66 2.49
C ARG A 258 -28.60 -18.07 3.05
N THR A 259 -27.95 -19.07 2.47
CA THR A 259 -28.05 -20.48 2.90
C THR A 259 -27.06 -20.84 4.00
N ARG A 260 -26.06 -20.01 4.26
CA ARG A 260 -25.01 -20.30 5.24
C ARG A 260 -25.53 -20.10 6.67
N GLU A 261 -25.49 -21.17 7.46
CA GLU A 261 -25.92 -21.17 8.86
C GLU A 261 -24.81 -20.72 9.84
N CYS A 262 -23.54 -20.77 9.42
CA CYS A 262 -22.37 -20.48 10.23
C CYS A 262 -21.49 -19.35 9.66
N GLU A 263 -20.63 -18.77 10.50
CA GLU A 263 -19.64 -17.79 10.03
C GLU A 263 -18.65 -18.47 9.07
N TYR A 264 -18.41 -17.84 7.91
CA TYR A 264 -17.48 -18.36 6.91
C TYR A 264 -16.04 -18.38 7.45
N GLN A 265 -15.36 -19.52 7.32
CA GLN A 265 -13.97 -19.69 7.68
C GLN A 265 -13.09 -19.64 6.41
N PRO A 266 -12.16 -18.67 6.29
CA PRO A 266 -11.25 -18.61 5.16
C PRO A 266 -10.24 -19.77 5.19
N LEU A 267 -9.87 -20.29 4.01
CA LEU A 267 -8.97 -21.45 3.89
C LEU A 267 -7.53 -21.15 4.30
N TRP A 268 -7.02 -19.98 3.91
CA TRP A 268 -5.59 -19.68 4.01
C TRP A 268 -5.23 -18.88 5.25
N PHE A 269 -6.23 -18.41 6.01
CA PHE A 269 -6.05 -17.53 7.15
C PHE A 269 -6.90 -18.00 8.34
N LYS A 270 -6.44 -17.77 9.57
CA LYS A 270 -7.20 -17.99 10.80
C LYS A 270 -7.19 -16.75 11.67
N LYS A 271 -8.23 -16.53 12.49
CA LYS A 271 -8.23 -15.44 13.48
C LYS A 271 -7.36 -15.83 14.67
N ASN A 272 -6.54 -14.90 15.17
CA ASN A 272 -5.84 -15.02 16.46
C ASN A 272 -6.72 -14.49 17.61
N ASP A 273 -6.19 -14.50 18.84
CA ASP A 273 -6.86 -13.96 20.04
C ASP A 273 -7.27 -12.48 19.91
N ASN A 274 -6.60 -11.71 19.05
CA ASN A 274 -6.90 -10.31 18.75
C ASN A 274 -7.92 -10.13 17.61
N ASN A 275 -8.54 -11.21 17.11
CA ASN A 275 -9.42 -11.23 15.92
C ASN A 275 -8.75 -10.78 14.61
N GLU A 276 -7.44 -10.90 14.51
CA GLU A 276 -6.66 -10.59 13.30
C GLU A 276 -6.43 -11.85 12.47
N TYR A 277 -6.52 -11.72 11.15
CA TYR A 277 -6.28 -12.84 10.23
C TYR A 277 -4.78 -13.10 10.07
N ILE A 278 -4.35 -14.26 10.54
CA ILE A 278 -3.00 -14.79 10.45
C ILE A 278 -2.93 -15.82 9.32
N TYR A 279 -1.94 -15.68 8.43
CA TYR A 279 -1.65 -16.66 7.39
C TYR A 279 -1.25 -18.01 8.00
N THR A 280 -1.84 -19.10 7.50
CA THR A 280 -1.66 -20.45 8.04
C THR A 280 -0.43 -21.19 7.52
N GLY A 281 0.20 -20.73 6.44
CA GLY A 281 1.27 -21.48 5.77
C GLY A 281 0.79 -22.52 4.75
N GLU A 282 -0.52 -22.80 4.70
CA GLU A 282 -1.05 -23.91 3.89
C GLU A 282 -1.09 -23.61 2.38
N TYR A 283 -1.20 -22.34 1.98
CA TYR A 283 -1.29 -21.96 0.56
C TYR A 283 -0.05 -22.38 -0.22
N GLU A 284 1.14 -22.23 0.36
CA GLU A 284 2.41 -22.58 -0.28
C GLU A 284 2.62 -24.09 -0.46
N LYS A 285 1.83 -24.93 0.23
CA LYS A 285 1.86 -26.39 0.03
C LYS A 285 1.20 -26.82 -1.28
N ARG A 286 0.52 -25.90 -1.98
CA ARG A 286 -0.11 -26.09 -3.31
C ARG A 286 -1.08 -27.27 -3.39
N LYS A 287 -1.75 -27.60 -2.28
CA LYS A 287 -2.83 -28.60 -2.23
C LYS A 287 -4.17 -27.90 -2.39
N PHE A 288 -4.75 -27.90 -3.59
CA PHE A 288 -5.96 -27.13 -3.90
C PHE A 288 -7.23 -27.98 -4.09
N ASP A 289 -7.17 -29.27 -3.79
CA ASP A 289 -8.29 -30.21 -3.99
C ASP A 289 -9.54 -29.85 -3.16
N HIS A 290 -9.33 -29.14 -2.05
CA HIS A 290 -10.39 -28.70 -1.14
C HIS A 290 -10.85 -27.25 -1.42
N CYS A 291 -10.31 -26.59 -2.44
CA CYS A 291 -10.72 -25.23 -2.80
C CYS A 291 -12.12 -25.25 -3.43
N PRO A 292 -13.03 -24.36 -2.99
CA PRO A 292 -14.34 -24.24 -3.62
C PRO A 292 -14.19 -23.74 -5.05
N ASN A 293 -15.07 -24.20 -5.93
CA ASN A 293 -15.17 -23.66 -7.28
C ASN A 293 -16.10 -22.45 -7.29
N LEU A 294 -15.54 -21.27 -7.03
CA LEU A 294 -16.31 -20.03 -6.86
C LEU A 294 -16.84 -19.45 -8.18
N PHE A 295 -16.30 -19.88 -9.32
CA PHE A 295 -16.58 -19.25 -10.61
C PHE A 295 -17.35 -20.17 -11.57
N SER A 296 -17.36 -21.48 -11.35
CA SER A 296 -18.10 -22.41 -12.21
C SER A 296 -19.61 -22.18 -12.15
N GLN A 297 -20.29 -22.40 -13.28
CA GLN A 297 -21.74 -22.52 -13.30
C GLN A 297 -22.12 -23.79 -12.54
N VAL A 298 -22.89 -23.65 -11.46
CA VAL A 298 -23.62 -24.79 -10.90
C VAL A 298 -24.59 -25.23 -11.99
N SER A 299 -24.32 -26.37 -12.62
CA SER A 299 -25.32 -26.99 -13.48
C SER A 299 -26.48 -27.39 -12.57
N CYS A 300 -27.62 -26.71 -12.68
CA CYS A 300 -28.86 -27.27 -12.14
C CYS A 300 -29.09 -28.60 -12.87
N LEU A 301 -28.87 -29.71 -12.16
CA LEU A 301 -29.39 -31.03 -12.52
C LEU A 301 -30.88 -31.09 -12.22
#